data_AF-A0A8T0C045-F1
#
_entry.id   AF-A0A8T0C045-F1
#
_cell.length_a   1.000
_cell.length_b   1.000
_cell.length_c   1.000
_cell.angle_alpha   90.00
_cell.angle_beta   90.00
_cell.angle_gamma   90.00
#
_symmetry.space_group_name_H-M   'P 1'
#
loop_
_entity.id
_entity.type
_entity.pdbx_description
1 polymer ?
#
loop_
_entity_poly.entity_id
_entity_poly.type
_entity_poly.pdbx_seq_one_letter_code
_entity_poly.pdbx_strand_id
1 'polypeptide(L)'
;QDLPWSCHINTLVKKAQQHLYHLRRLRDFKLPSQVLKTFYTCTIESVLTGSITSWFGNSIMQYRRALQRVVQSAKLTIHTEIPDLQDIYSTRCRTRARKIVKDLSHPNNGLFSLLRLGKRFRSLKANTDRMRRSFFPQAIRSLDLFLHLHHSSLSLQDDTLTLNLHSKVPLYTTLYC
;
A
#
# COMPACT_ATOMS: atom_id res chain seq x y z
N GLN A 1 -3.57 10.84 23.10
CA GLN A 1 -3.84 9.41 23.32
C GLN A 1 -3.22 8.60 22.19
N ASP A 2 -2.14 7.88 22.50
CA ASP A 2 -1.54 6.90 21.61
C ASP A 2 -2.39 5.64 21.64
N LEU A 3 -3.08 5.34 20.54
CA LEU A 3 -3.76 4.06 20.38
C LEU A 3 -2.68 2.98 20.28
N PRO A 4 -2.55 2.08 21.26
CA PRO A 4 -1.54 1.04 21.18
C PRO A 4 -2.02 0.01 20.17
N TRP A 5 -1.54 0.12 18.93
CA TRP A 5 -1.74 -0.90 17.88
C TRP A 5 -1.24 -2.29 18.30
N SER A 6 -0.59 -2.42 19.46
CA SER A 6 -0.08 -3.66 20.02
C SER A 6 -1.15 -4.75 20.17
N CYS A 7 -2.31 -4.44 20.75
CA CYS A 7 -3.40 -5.41 20.91
C CYS A 7 -3.88 -5.91 19.55
N HIS A 8 -4.14 -4.98 18.63
CA HIS A 8 -4.56 -5.29 17.27
C HIS A 8 -3.53 -6.16 16.53
N ILE A 9 -2.25 -5.76 16.53
CA ILE A 9 -1.20 -6.49 15.81
C ILE A 9 -0.95 -7.87 16.45
N ASN A 10 -1.00 -7.99 17.78
CA ASN A 10 -0.88 -9.30 18.44
C ASN A 10 -2.01 -10.25 18.01
N THR A 11 -3.23 -9.75 17.90
CA THR A 11 -4.36 -10.54 17.37
C THR A 11 -4.13 -10.94 15.91
N LEU A 12 -3.63 -10.03 15.08
CA LEU A 12 -3.26 -10.35 13.68
C LEU A 12 -2.18 -11.44 13.60
N VAL A 13 -1.13 -11.35 14.42
CA VAL A 13 -0.04 -12.34 14.46
C VAL A 13 -0.58 -13.71 14.84
N LYS A 14 -1.38 -13.81 15.93
CA LYS A 14 -1.96 -15.08 16.38
C LYS A 14 -2.84 -15.71 15.30
N LYS A 15 -3.71 -14.91 14.68
CA LYS A 15 -4.59 -15.39 13.60
C LYS A 15 -3.80 -15.85 12.37
N ALA A 16 -2.79 -15.07 11.96
CA ALA A 16 -1.94 -15.42 10.83
C ALA A 16 -1.09 -16.68 11.10
N GLN A 17 -0.66 -16.92 12.35
CA GLN A 17 0.02 -18.16 12.75
C GLN A 17 -0.91 -19.39 12.67
N GLN A 18 -2.18 -19.26 13.05
CA GLN A 18 -3.17 -20.33 12.86
C GLN A 18 -3.34 -20.68 11.38
N HIS A 19 -3.43 -19.68 10.50
CA HIS A 19 -3.51 -19.92 9.05
C HIS A 19 -2.23 -20.52 8.48
N LEU A 20 -1.07 -20.11 9.01
CA LEU A 20 0.23 -20.69 8.66
C LEU A 20 0.33 -22.19 9.02
N TYR A 21 -0.25 -22.60 10.15
CA TYR A 21 -0.36 -24.02 10.49
C TYR A 21 -1.12 -24.80 9.41
N HIS A 22 -2.28 -24.29 8.98
CA HIS A 22 -3.04 -24.91 7.89
C HIS A 22 -2.27 -24.92 6.57
N LEU A 23 -1.55 -23.84 6.24
CA LEU A 23 -0.70 -23.80 5.04
C LEU A 23 0.37 -24.91 5.06
N ARG A 24 1.00 -25.17 6.22
CA ARG A 24 1.95 -26.28 6.37
C ARG A 24 1.29 -27.63 6.18
N ARG A 25 0.10 -27.84 6.76
CA ARG A 25 -0.68 -29.07 6.55
C ARG A 25 -1.04 -29.28 5.08
N LEU A 26 -1.43 -28.22 4.37
CA LEU A 26 -1.69 -28.27 2.93
C LEU A 26 -0.44 -28.62 2.12
N ARG A 27 0.74 -28.20 2.56
CA ARG A 27 2.02 -28.58 1.94
C ARG A 27 2.30 -30.07 2.12
N ASP A 28 1.95 -30.67 3.26
CA ASP A 28 2.14 -32.12 3.51
C ASP A 28 1.37 -32.98 2.48
N PHE A 29 0.22 -32.50 1.98
CA PHE A 29 -0.55 -33.14 0.91
C PHE A 29 0.06 -32.96 -0.50
N LYS A 30 1.28 -32.43 -0.60
CA LYS A 30 2.02 -32.21 -1.87
C LYS A 30 1.25 -31.37 -2.90
N LEU A 31 0.43 -30.43 -2.43
CA LEU A 31 -0.29 -29.53 -3.33
C LEU A 31 0.68 -28.66 -4.14
N PRO A 32 0.32 -28.29 -5.38
CA PRO A 32 1.13 -27.40 -6.20
C PRO A 32 1.38 -26.06 -5.51
N SER A 33 2.60 -25.52 -5.64
CA SER A 33 2.96 -24.23 -5.02
C SER A 33 2.05 -23.08 -5.41
N GLN A 34 1.46 -23.11 -6.62
CA GLN A 34 0.48 -22.12 -7.05
C GLN A 34 -0.79 -22.12 -6.19
N VAL A 35 -1.30 -23.30 -5.82
CA VAL A 35 -2.48 -23.43 -4.95
C VAL A 35 -2.16 -22.90 -3.55
N LEU A 36 -0.98 -23.25 -3.03
CA LEU A 36 -0.52 -22.77 -1.73
C LEU A 36 -0.31 -21.25 -1.71
N LYS A 37 0.18 -20.67 -2.81
CA LYS A 37 0.31 -19.22 -2.98
C LYS A 37 -1.06 -18.53 -2.99
N THR A 38 -2.04 -19.08 -3.71
CA THR A 38 -3.42 -18.57 -3.67
C THR A 38 -3.99 -18.65 -2.25
N PHE A 39 -3.80 -19.77 -1.56
CA PHE A 39 -4.22 -19.92 -0.16
C PHE A 39 -3.60 -18.85 0.74
N TYR A 40 -2.28 -18.60 0.61
CA TYR A 40 -1.58 -17.55 1.35
C TYR A 40 -2.21 -16.17 1.09
N THR A 41 -2.41 -15.79 -0.17
CA THR A 41 -2.97 -14.47 -0.52
C THR A 41 -4.40 -14.31 0.01
N CYS A 42 -5.22 -15.36 -0.07
CA CYS A 42 -6.61 -15.32 0.37
C CYS A 42 -6.77 -15.32 1.89
N THR A 43 -5.89 -15.97 2.65
CA THR A 43 -6.09 -16.23 4.09
C THR A 43 -5.09 -15.51 5.00
N ILE A 44 -3.79 -15.57 4.68
CA ILE A 44 -2.74 -15.00 5.51
C ILE A 44 -2.55 -13.52 5.14
N GLU A 45 -2.30 -13.25 3.86
CA GLU A 45 -2.12 -11.88 3.38
C GLU A 45 -3.36 -11.02 3.65
N SER A 46 -4.57 -11.54 3.43
CA SER A 46 -5.81 -10.80 3.69
C SER A 46 -5.96 -10.37 5.16
N VAL A 47 -5.62 -11.25 6.11
CA VAL A 47 -5.61 -10.92 7.55
C VAL A 47 -4.52 -9.90 7.87
N LEU A 48 -3.29 -10.12 7.38
CA LEU A 48 -2.16 -9.22 7.62
C LEU A 48 -2.38 -7.83 7.02
N THR A 49 -3.09 -7.76 5.88
CA THR A 49 -3.31 -6.52 5.13
C THR A 49 -4.61 -5.81 5.47
N GLY A 50 -5.42 -6.40 6.36
CA GLY A 50 -6.64 -5.81 6.88
C GLY A 50 -6.38 -4.41 7.44
N SER A 51 -6.89 -3.39 6.76
CA SER A 51 -6.67 -1.98 7.09
C SER A 51 -5.20 -1.55 7.24
N ILE A 52 -4.22 -2.27 6.68
CA ILE A 52 -2.77 -2.06 6.89
C ILE A 52 -2.30 -0.60 6.69
N THR A 53 -2.95 0.12 5.78
CA THR A 53 -2.69 1.54 5.52
C THR A 53 -2.91 2.47 6.72
N SER A 54 -3.75 2.10 7.70
CA SER A 54 -4.07 2.96 8.85
C SER A 54 -3.07 2.81 10.00
N TRP A 55 -2.58 1.60 10.22
CA TRP A 55 -1.79 1.25 11.42
C TRP A 55 -0.31 0.99 11.13
N PHE A 56 0.05 0.49 9.94
CA PHE A 56 1.41 -0.01 9.69
C PHE A 56 2.48 1.07 9.86
N GLY A 57 2.30 2.25 9.27
CA GLY A 57 3.27 3.34 9.38
C GLY A 57 3.50 3.81 10.83
N ASN A 58 2.48 3.70 11.69
CA ASN A 58 2.53 4.08 13.10
C ASN A 58 2.94 2.93 14.04
N SER A 59 3.13 1.71 13.53
CA SER A 59 3.51 0.56 14.34
C SER A 59 5.00 0.55 14.69
N ILE A 60 5.33 -0.01 15.85
CA ILE A 60 6.72 -0.20 16.33
C ILE A 60 7.39 -1.34 15.55
N MET A 61 8.70 -1.22 15.34
CA MET A 61 9.51 -2.18 14.57
C MET A 61 9.37 -3.63 15.05
N GLN A 62 9.27 -3.87 16.35
CA GLN A 62 9.11 -5.22 16.92
C GLN A 62 7.88 -5.96 16.36
N TYR A 63 6.77 -5.23 16.18
CA TYR A 63 5.52 -5.80 15.68
C TYR A 63 5.60 -6.07 14.18
N ARG A 64 6.24 -5.17 13.42
CA ARG A 64 6.52 -5.40 11.99
C ARG A 64 7.39 -6.64 11.78
N ARG A 65 8.42 -6.83 12.62
CA ARG A 65 9.26 -8.04 12.60
C ARG A 65 8.47 -9.30 12.91
N ALA A 66 7.53 -9.26 13.87
CA ALA A 66 6.68 -10.40 14.18
C ALA A 66 5.79 -10.80 12.99
N LEU A 67 5.15 -9.83 12.33
CA LEU A 67 4.35 -10.06 11.13
C LEU A 67 5.23 -10.55 9.96
N GLN A 68 6.40 -9.96 9.77
CA GLN A 68 7.36 -10.38 8.73
C GLN A 68 7.82 -11.83 8.92
N ARG A 69 8.01 -12.31 10.16
CA ARG A 69 8.32 -13.72 10.42
C ARG A 69 7.24 -14.68 9.92
N VAL A 70 5.96 -14.28 10.00
CA VAL A 70 4.86 -15.08 9.43
C VAL A 70 4.95 -15.13 7.92
N VAL A 71 5.21 -13.99 7.27
CA VAL A 71 5.41 -13.90 5.81
C VAL A 71 6.58 -14.77 5.36
N GLN A 72 7.72 -14.69 6.06
CA GLN A 72 8.90 -15.49 5.75
C GLN A 72 8.67 -16.98 5.97
N SER A 73 7.95 -17.35 7.03
CA SER A 73 7.58 -18.76 7.25
C SER A 73 6.68 -19.30 6.13
N ALA A 74 5.75 -18.48 5.63
CA ALA A 74 4.93 -18.85 4.47
C ALA A 74 5.79 -18.98 3.21
N LYS A 75 6.72 -18.05 2.98
CA LYS A 75 7.68 -18.09 1.86
C LYS A 75 8.45 -19.42 1.85
N LEU A 76 9.00 -19.80 3.00
CA LEU A 76 9.73 -21.06 3.17
C LEU A 76 8.84 -22.29 2.97
N THR A 77 7.56 -22.24 3.34
CA THR A 77 6.63 -23.37 3.17
C THR A 77 6.23 -23.57 1.70
N ILE A 78 6.06 -22.48 0.95
CA ILE A 78 5.56 -22.52 -0.43
C ILE A 78 6.70 -22.69 -1.44
N HIS A 79 7.91 -22.24 -1.09
CA HIS A 79 9.10 -22.16 -1.96
C HIS A 79 8.88 -21.30 -3.20
N THR A 80 8.18 -20.17 -3.04
CA THR A 80 7.95 -19.18 -4.11
C THR A 80 8.27 -17.78 -3.62
N GLU A 81 8.52 -16.86 -4.54
CA GLU A 81 8.62 -15.45 -4.19
C GLU A 81 7.29 -14.91 -3.63
N ILE A 82 7.38 -14.39 -2.41
CA ILE A 82 6.31 -13.71 -1.67
C ILE A 82 6.86 -12.33 -1.31
N PRO A 83 6.12 -11.25 -1.59
CA PRO A 83 6.56 -9.90 -1.28
C PRO A 83 6.71 -9.69 0.22
N ASP A 84 7.68 -8.87 0.62
CA ASP A 84 7.87 -8.52 2.02
C ASP A 84 6.71 -7.67 2.53
N LEU A 85 6.53 -7.64 3.86
CA LEU A 85 5.45 -6.89 4.49
C LEU A 85 5.50 -5.38 4.14
N GLN A 86 6.70 -4.83 3.96
CA GLN A 86 6.91 -3.45 3.55
C GLN A 86 6.45 -3.20 2.10
N ASP A 87 6.68 -4.14 1.19
CA ASP A 87 6.28 -4.05 -0.21
C ASP A 87 4.76 -4.21 -0.34
N ILE A 88 4.19 -5.12 0.43
CA ILE A 88 2.74 -5.29 0.56
C ILE A 88 2.12 -3.97 1.04
N TYR A 89 2.64 -3.36 2.12
CA TYR A 89 2.18 -2.07 2.61
C TYR A 89 2.28 -0.98 1.54
N SER A 90 3.43 -0.84 0.89
CA SER A 90 3.68 0.19 -0.13
C SER A 90 2.74 0.01 -1.33
N THR A 91 2.52 -1.22 -1.77
CA THR A 91 1.59 -1.56 -2.86
C THR A 91 0.15 -1.24 -2.48
N ARG A 92 -0.27 -1.56 -1.25
CA ARG A 92 -1.62 -1.24 -0.74
C ARG A 92 -1.83 0.27 -0.62
N CYS A 93 -0.85 1.01 -0.09
CA CYS A 93 -0.87 2.47 -0.02
C CYS A 93 -1.04 3.09 -1.41
N ARG A 94 -0.20 2.67 -2.35
CA ARG A 94 -0.23 3.13 -3.74
C ARG A 94 -1.55 2.81 -4.43
N THR A 95 -2.05 1.58 -4.30
CA THR A 95 -3.33 1.16 -4.91
C THR A 95 -4.50 1.95 -4.36
N ARG A 96 -4.56 2.14 -3.04
CA ARG A 96 -5.59 2.97 -2.40
C ARG A 96 -5.50 4.42 -2.84
N ALA A 97 -4.30 4.99 -2.89
CA ALA A 97 -4.08 6.36 -3.33
C ALA A 97 -4.51 6.57 -4.79
N ARG A 98 -4.15 5.65 -5.69
CA ARG A 98 -4.60 5.70 -7.09
C ARG A 98 -6.12 5.66 -7.21
N LYS A 99 -6.81 4.85 -6.40
CA LYS A 99 -8.29 4.84 -6.36
C LYS A 99 -8.85 6.19 -5.96
N ILE A 100 -8.30 6.80 -4.90
CA ILE A 100 -8.71 8.15 -4.44
C ILE A 100 -8.45 9.20 -5.53
N VAL A 101 -7.29 9.17 -6.19
CA VAL A 101 -6.93 10.11 -7.26
C VAL A 101 -7.86 9.98 -8.47
N LYS A 102 -8.23 8.75 -8.84
CA LYS A 102 -9.14 8.46 -9.97
C LYS A 102 -10.58 8.87 -9.69
N ASP A 103 -11.02 8.76 -8.44
CA ASP A 103 -12.36 9.17 -8.02
C ASP A 103 -12.41 10.66 -7.69
N LEU A 104 -12.94 11.46 -8.62
CA LEU A 104 -13.08 12.91 -8.46
C LEU A 104 -14.12 13.30 -7.39
N SER A 105 -15.08 12.43 -7.10
CA SER A 105 -16.11 12.65 -6.07
C SER A 105 -15.60 12.35 -4.66
N HIS A 106 -14.44 11.72 -4.55
CA HIS A 106 -13.88 11.33 -3.27
C HIS A 106 -13.55 12.56 -2.41
N PRO A 107 -13.98 12.63 -1.14
CA PRO A 107 -13.80 13.82 -0.30
C PRO A 107 -12.33 14.19 -0.08
N ASN A 108 -11.45 13.19 -0.09
CA ASN A 108 -10.01 13.37 0.05
C ASN A 108 -9.23 13.43 -1.29
N ASN A 109 -9.91 13.54 -2.45
CA ASN A 109 -9.23 13.66 -3.75
C ASN A 109 -8.30 14.89 -3.77
N GLY A 110 -8.75 16.02 -3.21
CA GLY A 110 -8.00 17.27 -3.17
C GLY A 110 -6.66 17.19 -2.41
N LEU A 111 -6.50 16.20 -1.52
CA LEU A 111 -5.22 15.96 -0.84
C LEU A 111 -4.13 15.44 -1.80
N PHE A 112 -4.53 14.85 -2.93
CA PHE A 112 -3.64 14.37 -3.97
C PHE A 112 -3.60 15.34 -5.16
N SER A 113 -3.16 16.56 -4.90
CA SER A 113 -2.95 17.56 -5.96
C SER A 113 -1.57 17.38 -6.60
N LEU A 114 -1.54 17.33 -7.93
CA LEU A 114 -0.28 17.39 -8.70
C LEU A 114 0.19 18.85 -8.77
N LEU A 115 1.50 19.06 -8.70
CA LEU A 115 2.10 20.37 -8.98
C LEU A 115 2.04 20.67 -10.48
N ARG A 116 2.17 21.94 -10.87
CA ARG A 116 1.98 22.45 -12.25
C ARG A 116 2.74 21.68 -13.33
N LEU A 117 3.86 21.04 -12.98
CA LEU A 117 4.66 20.25 -13.91
C LEU A 117 4.19 18.79 -14.05
N GLY A 118 3.17 18.34 -13.31
CA GLY A 118 2.64 16.97 -13.36
C GLY A 118 3.58 15.87 -12.84
N LYS A 119 4.84 16.21 -12.53
CA LYS A 119 5.89 15.25 -12.15
C LYS A 119 5.90 14.88 -10.67
N ARG A 120 5.14 15.59 -9.84
CA ARG A 120 5.17 15.42 -8.37
C ARG A 120 3.84 15.83 -7.74
N PHE A 121 3.44 15.09 -6.71
CA PHE A 121 2.32 15.44 -5.85
C PHE A 121 2.73 16.49 -4.80
N ARG A 122 1.77 17.32 -4.41
CA ARG A 122 1.93 18.29 -3.32
C ARG A 122 2.11 17.54 -2.01
N SER A 123 3.21 17.80 -1.32
CA SER A 123 3.46 17.24 0.02
C SER A 123 2.49 17.83 1.04
N LEU A 124 1.96 16.98 1.92
CA LEU A 124 1.12 17.42 3.05
C LEU A 124 2.00 17.92 4.20
N LYS A 125 1.62 19.07 4.77
CA LYS A 125 2.24 19.57 6.00
C LYS A 125 1.92 18.60 7.14
N ALA A 126 2.95 18.07 7.78
CA ALA A 126 2.82 17.13 8.88
C ALA A 126 3.76 17.55 10.01
N ASN A 127 3.17 18.12 11.06
CA ASN A 127 3.90 18.69 12.20
C ASN A 127 4.26 17.63 13.25
N THR A 128 3.68 16.43 13.18
CA THR A 128 3.97 15.33 14.10
C THR A 128 4.43 14.10 13.33
N ASP A 129 5.28 13.30 13.96
CA ASP A 129 5.73 12.02 13.40
C ASP A 129 4.56 11.07 13.14
N ARG A 130 3.56 11.08 14.02
CA ARG A 130 2.32 10.31 13.85
C ARG A 130 1.61 10.70 12.55
N MET A 131 1.47 11.99 12.25
CA MET A 131 0.88 12.44 10.98
C MET A 131 1.77 12.05 9.80
N ARG A 132 3.10 12.27 9.89
CA ARG A 132 4.07 11.90 8.84
C ARG A 132 4.04 10.41 8.49
N ARG A 133 3.68 9.56 9.44
CA ARG A 133 3.59 8.10 9.31
C ARG A 133 2.19 7.60 8.97
N SER A 134 1.20 8.49 8.90
CA SER A 134 -0.17 8.14 8.50
C SER A 134 -0.30 7.88 6.99
N PHE A 135 -1.46 7.37 6.59
CA PHE A 135 -1.74 6.97 5.21
C PHE A 135 -1.44 8.07 4.19
N PHE A 136 -2.01 9.28 4.32
CA PHE A 136 -1.96 10.28 3.23
C PHE A 136 -0.54 10.77 2.93
N PRO A 137 0.29 11.18 3.91
CA PRO A 137 1.66 11.59 3.63
C PRO A 137 2.53 10.45 3.09
N GLN A 138 2.29 9.21 3.55
CA GLN A 138 3.01 8.03 3.05
C GLN A 138 2.59 7.69 1.62
N ALA A 139 1.29 7.73 1.31
CA ALA A 139 0.75 7.50 -0.01
C ALA A 139 1.30 8.48 -1.06
N ILE A 140 1.38 9.77 -0.72
CA ILE A 140 1.96 10.80 -1.58
C ILE A 140 3.44 10.50 -1.86
N ARG A 141 4.22 10.16 -0.84
CA ARG A 141 5.63 9.78 -1.00
C ARG A 141 5.79 8.52 -1.86
N SER A 142 4.95 7.51 -1.65
CA SER A 142 4.98 6.27 -2.44
C SER A 142 4.63 6.51 -3.91
N LEU A 143 3.68 7.41 -4.19
CA LEU A 143 3.34 7.80 -5.57
C LEU A 143 4.46 8.63 -6.21
N ASP A 144 5.02 9.60 -5.50
CA ASP A 144 6.16 10.39 -5.98
C ASP A 144 7.34 9.48 -6.32
N LEU A 145 7.72 8.57 -5.42
CA LEU A 145 8.81 7.62 -5.66
C LEU A 145 8.54 6.75 -6.89
N PHE A 146 7.31 6.27 -7.05
CA PHE A 146 6.92 5.49 -8.22
C PHE A 146 7.05 6.29 -9.52
N LEU A 147 6.60 7.55 -9.53
CA LEU A 147 6.76 8.43 -10.70
C LEU A 147 8.25 8.63 -11.03
N HIS A 148 9.10 8.89 -10.04
CA HIS A 148 10.54 9.08 -10.27
C HIS A 148 11.20 7.83 -10.84
N LEU A 149 10.85 6.63 -10.38
CA LEU A 149 11.45 5.37 -10.83
C LEU A 149 10.99 4.93 -12.23
N HIS A 150 9.79 5.31 -12.65
CA HIS A 150 9.21 4.91 -13.94
C HIS A 150 9.27 6.00 -15.02
N HIS A 151 9.73 7.22 -14.68
CA HIS A 151 9.97 8.28 -15.67
C HIS A 151 11.14 8.00 -16.63
N SER A 152 12.01 7.02 -16.32
CA SER A 152 13.07 6.51 -17.22
C SER A 152 12.58 5.47 -18.23
N SER A 153 11.31 5.05 -18.20
CA SER A 153 10.76 3.99 -19.07
C SER A 153 9.29 4.21 -19.50
N LEU A 154 8.87 5.46 -19.70
CA LEU A 154 7.55 5.78 -20.25
C LEU A 154 7.49 5.52 -21.77
N SER A 155 7.39 4.25 -22.15
CA SER A 155 6.75 3.83 -23.41
C SER A 155 5.41 3.17 -23.08
N LEU A 156 4.34 3.88 -23.45
CA LEU A 156 2.99 3.40 -23.81
C LEU A 156 2.49 2.09 -23.14
N GLN A 157 1.88 2.20 -21.95
CA GLN A 157 0.69 1.38 -21.60
C GLN A 157 -0.07 1.77 -20.31
N ASP A 158 0.13 2.98 -19.78
CA ASP A 158 -0.62 3.49 -18.62
C ASP A 158 -1.56 4.66 -19.04
N ASP A 159 -2.46 4.40 -19.99
CA ASP A 159 -3.45 5.37 -20.54
C ASP A 159 -4.54 5.83 -19.55
N THR A 160 -4.37 5.65 -18.24
CA THR A 160 -5.42 5.99 -17.25
C THR A 160 -5.08 7.19 -16.35
N LEU A 161 -3.90 7.78 -16.47
CA LEU A 161 -3.56 9.04 -15.79
C LEU A 161 -3.64 10.26 -16.73
N THR A 162 -3.42 10.06 -18.03
CA THR A 162 -3.42 11.10 -19.06
C THR A 162 -4.81 11.62 -19.43
N LEU A 163 -5.86 10.79 -19.37
CA LEU A 163 -7.22 11.21 -19.73
C LEU A 163 -7.87 12.18 -18.72
N ASN A 164 -7.36 12.29 -17.49
CA ASN A 164 -7.81 13.29 -16.50
C ASN A 164 -6.85 14.48 -16.34
N LEU A 165 -5.77 14.53 -17.12
CA LEU A 165 -4.87 15.70 -17.17
C LEU A 165 -5.51 16.88 -17.93
N HIS A 166 -6.44 16.62 -18.86
CA HIS A 166 -7.13 17.66 -19.62
C HIS A 166 -8.28 18.35 -18.87
N SER A 167 -8.84 17.72 -17.82
CA SER A 167 -9.93 18.29 -17.03
C SER A 167 -9.47 19.11 -15.81
N LYS A 168 -8.15 19.16 -15.54
CA LYS A 168 -7.55 19.93 -14.43
C LYS A 168 -6.84 21.22 -14.84
N VAL A 169 -6.92 21.61 -16.12
CA VAL A 169 -6.54 22.95 -16.56
C VAL A 169 -7.82 23.77 -16.68
N PRO A 170 -8.15 24.65 -15.73
CA PRO A 170 -9.13 25.68 -16.04
C PRO A 170 -8.48 26.57 -17.11
N LEU A 171 -9.06 26.55 -18.31
CA LEU A 171 -8.84 27.56 -19.33
C LEU A 171 -9.39 28.90 -18.80
N TYR A 172 -8.65 29.55 -17.90
CA TYR A 172 -8.76 30.99 -17.71
C TYR A 172 -7.76 31.65 -18.66
N THR A 173 -8.11 31.62 -19.93
CA THR A 173 -7.62 32.57 -20.92
C THR A 173 -8.33 33.91 -20.69
N THR A 174 -7.55 34.96 -20.44
CA THR A 174 -7.81 36.40 -20.71
C THR A 174 -9.12 37.01 -20.16
N LEU A 175 -9.08 38.02 -19.28
CA LEU A 175 -8.80 39.41 -19.68
C LEU A 175 -8.41 40.26 -18.47
N TYR A 176 -7.31 40.99 -18.65
CA TYR A 176 -7.10 42.29 -18.04
C TYR A 176 -8.21 43.26 -18.51
N CYS A 177 -8.85 43.94 -17.57
CA CYS A 177 -9.31 45.33 -17.68
C CYS A 177 -8.96 45.99 -16.35
#